data_AF-A0AAW6UR13-F1
#
_entry.id   AF-A0AAW6UR13-F1
#
_cell.length_a   1.000
_cell.length_b   1.000
_cell.length_c   1.000
_cell.angle_alpha   90.00
_cell.angle_beta   90.00
_cell.angle_gamma   90.00
#
_symmetry.space_group_name_H-M   'P 1'
#
loop_
_entity.id
_entity.type
_entity.pdbx_description
1 polymer ?
#
loop_
_entity_poly.entity_id
_entity_poly.type
_entity_poly.pdbx_seq_one_letter_code
_entity_poly.pdbx_strand_id
1 'polypeptide(L)'
;MNNNTQQGFTLLESLIAMFITAGALLGLGALHLKSVQQSQLAMQRTIANIQANDLVDRLWANRCSLPAKKDSIETAWKTRWDSTQAGTVAFNQTAMHQILKGWQGNVTDIDTAKQRYQVVISWTNAKAASYRTSTDTTVTQQSFTYNFTLPKCAT
;
A
#
# COMPACT_ATOMS: atom_id res chain seq x y z
N MET A 1 -17.19 57.02 33.87
CA MET A 1 -16.09 56.31 33.20
C MET A 1 -16.02 54.93 33.85
N ASN A 2 -16.48 53.90 33.16
CA ASN A 2 -16.57 52.55 33.73
C ASN A 2 -15.18 51.91 33.69
N ASN A 3 -14.50 51.85 34.83
CA ASN A 3 -13.19 51.21 34.95
C ASN A 3 -13.40 49.69 35.00
N ASN A 4 -13.33 49.04 33.84
CA ASN A 4 -13.22 47.58 33.76
C ASN A 4 -11.88 47.18 34.39
N THR A 5 -11.94 46.59 35.59
CA THR A 5 -10.78 46.04 36.28
C THR A 5 -10.32 44.78 35.54
N GLN A 6 -9.19 44.86 34.85
CA GLN A 6 -8.51 43.68 34.32
C GLN A 6 -8.03 42.84 35.51
N GLN A 7 -8.73 41.73 35.77
CA GLN A 7 -8.29 40.73 36.75
C GLN A 7 -7.08 40.00 36.17
N GLY A 8 -5.90 40.25 36.74
CA GLY A 8 -4.65 39.61 36.34
C GLY A 8 -4.67 38.11 36.59
N PHE A 9 -4.08 37.36 35.66
CA PHE A 9 -3.94 35.91 35.67
C PHE A 9 -3.45 35.39 37.03
N THR A 10 -4.18 34.42 37.58
CA THR A 10 -3.67 33.64 38.71
C THR A 10 -2.57 32.69 38.20
N LEU A 11 -1.49 32.50 38.95
CA LEU A 11 -0.39 31.58 38.56
C LEU A 11 -0.92 30.15 38.31
N LEU A 12 -1.93 29.75 39.11
CA LEU A 12 -2.61 28.46 38.98
C LEU A 12 -3.30 28.29 37.62
N GLU A 13 -3.94 29.34 37.09
CA GLU A 13 -4.62 29.31 35.79
C GLU A 13 -3.64 29.08 34.64
N SER A 14 -2.48 29.75 34.65
CA SER A 14 -1.44 29.53 33.66
C SER A 14 -0.85 28.11 33.72
N LEU A 15 -0.71 27.54 34.92
CA LEU A 15 -0.21 26.18 35.12
C LEU A 15 -1.21 25.13 34.61
N ILE A 16 -2.51 25.33 34.86
CA ILE A 16 -3.57 24.47 34.33
C ILE A 16 -3.64 24.59 32.80
N ALA A 17 -3.54 25.80 32.25
CA ALA A 17 -3.54 26.03 30.80
C ALA A 17 -2.36 25.32 30.13
N MET A 18 -1.15 25.41 30.70
CA MET A 18 0.02 24.69 30.21
C MET A 18 -0.14 23.17 30.33
N PHE A 19 -0.73 22.66 31.41
CA PHE A 19 -1.01 21.23 31.59
C PHE A 19 -1.99 20.69 30.54
N ILE A 20 -3.10 21.39 30.31
CA ILE A 20 -4.10 21.03 29.29
C ILE A 20 -3.47 21.09 27.90
N THR A 21 -2.70 22.14 27.60
CA THR A 21 -2.03 22.31 26.31
C THR A 21 -1.01 21.21 26.05
N ALA A 22 -0.20 20.84 27.04
CA ALA A 22 0.73 19.72 26.94
C ALA A 22 0.00 18.40 26.65
N GLY A 23 -1.10 18.12 27.35
CA GLY A 23 -1.94 16.94 27.08
C GLY A 23 -2.53 16.94 25.66
N ALA A 24 -3.02 18.08 25.19
CA ALA A 24 -3.57 18.22 23.83
C ALA A 24 -2.52 17.95 22.74
N LEU A 25 -1.29 18.46 22.89
CA LEU A 25 -0.19 18.22 21.97
C LEU A 25 0.23 16.75 21.91
N LEU A 26 0.26 16.06 23.06
CA LEU A 26 0.54 14.61 23.11
C LEU A 26 -0.57 13.81 22.40
N GLY A 27 -1.83 14.19 22.59
CA GLY A 27 -2.96 13.60 21.87
C GLY A 27 -2.86 13.79 20.35
N LEU A 28 -2.50 14.99 19.90
CA LEU A 28 -2.31 15.29 18.49
C LEU A 28 -1.14 14.49 17.88
N GLY A 29 -0.03 14.35 18.60
CA GLY A 29 1.12 13.57 18.16
C GLY A 29 0.78 12.09 17.92
N ALA A 30 -0.02 11.49 18.82
CA ALA A 30 -0.49 10.13 18.66
C ALA A 30 -1.39 9.95 17.41
N LEU A 31 -2.27 10.93 17.15
CA LEU A 31 -3.09 10.93 15.93
C LEU A 31 -2.25 11.10 14.67
N HIS A 32 -1.23 11.96 14.70
CA HIS A 32 -0.32 12.17 13.57
C HIS A 32 0.41 10.87 13.19
N LEU A 33 0.94 10.14 14.18
CA LEU A 33 1.58 8.84 13.96
C LEU A 33 0.62 7.83 13.31
N LYS A 34 -0.63 7.76 13.78
CA LYS A 34 -1.66 6.90 13.17
C LYS A 34 -1.96 7.31 11.73
N SER A 35 -2.04 8.60 11.45
CA SER A 35 -2.27 9.12 10.09
C SER A 35 -1.15 8.71 9.13
N VAL A 36 0.11 8.86 9.54
CA VAL A 36 1.27 8.44 8.73
C VAL A 36 1.25 6.92 8.48
N GLN A 37 0.88 6.12 9.49
CA GLN A 37 0.76 4.67 9.33
C GLN A 37 -0.33 4.28 8.31
N GLN A 38 -1.50 4.92 8.37
CA GLN A 38 -2.58 4.68 7.42
C GLN A 38 -2.20 5.11 6.00
N SER A 39 -1.48 6.23 5.86
CA SER A 39 -0.95 6.69 4.58
C SER A 39 0.00 5.66 3.95
N GLN A 40 0.90 5.06 4.74
CA GLN A 40 1.79 3.99 4.26
C GLN A 40 1.01 2.77 3.76
N LEU A 41 -0.04 2.36 4.46
CA LEU A 41 -0.90 1.24 4.04
C LEU A 41 -1.64 1.53 2.73
N ALA A 42 -2.20 2.75 2.60
CA ALA A 42 -2.87 3.19 1.38
C ALA A 42 -1.89 3.22 0.19
N MET A 43 -0.65 3.67 0.41
CA MET A 43 0.40 3.66 -0.60
C MET A 43 0.72 2.23 -1.07
N GLN A 44 0.89 1.27 -0.17
CA GLN A 44 1.13 -0.13 -0.54
C GLN A 44 0.02 -0.69 -1.43
N ARG A 45 -1.25 -0.46 -1.08
CA ARG A 45 -2.40 -0.87 -1.89
C ARG A 45 -2.42 -0.20 -3.27
N THR A 46 -2.05 1.07 -3.33
CA THR A 46 -1.97 1.81 -4.60
C THR A 46 -0.91 1.22 -5.52
N ILE A 47 0.29 0.92 -4.99
CA ILE A 47 1.36 0.28 -5.76
C ILE A 47 0.96 -1.13 -6.22
N ALA A 48 0.34 -1.93 -5.36
CA ALA A 48 -0.20 -3.24 -5.72
C ALA A 48 -1.22 -3.14 -6.87
N ASN A 49 -2.10 -2.13 -6.84
CA ASN A 49 -3.05 -1.90 -7.92
C ASN A 49 -2.34 -1.51 -9.23
N ILE A 50 -1.38 -0.59 -9.19
CA ILE A 50 -0.59 -0.21 -10.38
C ILE A 50 0.11 -1.44 -10.97
N GLN A 51 0.70 -2.28 -10.11
CA GLN A 51 1.37 -3.50 -10.52
C GLN A 51 0.43 -4.53 -11.15
N ALA A 52 -0.79 -4.66 -10.63
CA ALA A 52 -1.82 -5.51 -11.23
C ALA A 52 -2.24 -4.97 -12.61
N ASN A 53 -2.43 -3.66 -12.75
CA ASN A 53 -2.80 -3.05 -14.03
C ASN A 53 -1.69 -3.19 -15.08
N ASP A 54 -0.40 -3.03 -14.73
CA ASP A 54 0.71 -3.27 -15.67
C ASP A 54 0.70 -4.70 -16.23
N LEU A 55 0.37 -5.69 -15.40
CA LEU A 55 0.21 -7.06 -15.87
C LEU A 55 -1.00 -7.22 -16.79
N VAL A 56 -2.14 -6.64 -16.41
CA VAL A 56 -3.37 -6.67 -17.22
C VAL A 56 -3.12 -6.08 -18.60
N ASP A 57 -2.42 -4.94 -18.67
CA ASP A 57 -2.08 -4.28 -19.93
C ASP A 57 -1.18 -5.16 -20.80
N ARG A 58 -0.17 -5.83 -20.22
CA ARG A 58 0.70 -6.78 -20.95
C ARG A 58 -0.07 -7.97 -21.48
N LEU A 59 -1.00 -8.51 -20.70
CA LEU A 59 -1.88 -9.61 -21.11
C LEU A 59 -2.85 -9.16 -22.20
N TRP A 60 -3.39 -7.94 -22.10
CA TRP A 60 -4.30 -7.37 -23.08
C TRP A 60 -3.62 -7.04 -24.41
N ALA A 61 -2.37 -6.57 -24.37
CA ALA A 61 -1.55 -6.35 -25.56
C ALA A 61 -1.23 -7.65 -26.31
N ASN A 62 -1.07 -8.77 -25.58
CA ASN A 62 -0.76 -10.08 -26.15
C ASN A 62 -1.98 -11.01 -26.22
N ARG A 63 -3.20 -10.45 -26.17
CA ARG A 63 -4.44 -11.23 -26.03
C ARG A 63 -4.62 -12.38 -27.04
N CYS A 64 -4.07 -12.24 -28.26
CA CYS A 64 -4.20 -13.26 -29.32
C CYS A 64 -3.15 -14.36 -29.28
N SER A 65 -2.10 -14.19 -28.47
CA SER A 65 -1.04 -15.17 -28.28
C SER A 65 -0.92 -15.62 -26.83
N LEU A 66 -1.93 -15.33 -25.99
CA LEU A 66 -1.93 -15.63 -24.56
C LEU A 66 -1.60 -17.08 -24.23
N PRO A 67 -2.17 -18.11 -24.89
CA PRO A 67 -1.87 -19.50 -24.54
C PRO A 67 -0.38 -19.84 -24.67
N ALA A 68 0.35 -19.18 -25.58
CA ALA A 68 1.76 -19.43 -25.83
C ALA A 68 2.70 -18.47 -25.09
N LYS A 69 2.23 -17.26 -24.74
CA LYS A 69 3.08 -16.19 -24.18
C LYS A 69 2.82 -15.87 -22.71
N LYS A 70 1.81 -16.49 -22.07
CA LYS A 70 1.43 -16.20 -20.69
C LYS A 70 2.62 -16.27 -19.72
N ASP A 71 3.39 -17.35 -19.76
CA ASP A 71 4.51 -17.57 -18.83
C ASP A 71 5.64 -16.54 -19.04
N SER A 72 5.93 -16.19 -20.29
CA SER A 72 6.92 -15.17 -20.64
C SER A 72 6.49 -13.78 -20.16
N ILE A 73 5.20 -13.46 -20.29
CA ILE A 73 4.61 -12.19 -19.80
C ILE A 73 4.70 -12.12 -18.28
N GLU A 74 4.33 -13.21 -17.59
CA GLU A 74 4.40 -13.28 -16.13
C GLU A 74 5.83 -13.13 -15.62
N THR A 75 6.80 -13.79 -16.27
CA THR A 75 8.22 -13.67 -15.92
C THR A 75 8.72 -12.24 -16.16
N ALA A 76 8.44 -11.65 -17.33
CA ALA A 76 8.82 -10.28 -17.63
C ALA A 76 8.23 -9.25 -16.65
N TRP A 77 6.97 -9.47 -16.23
CA TRP A 77 6.33 -8.67 -15.19
C TRP A 77 7.01 -8.85 -13.83
N LYS A 78 7.28 -10.09 -13.40
CA LYS A 78 8.00 -10.34 -12.14
C LYS A 78 9.38 -9.68 -12.14
N THR A 79 10.15 -9.80 -13.23
CA THR A 79 11.45 -9.15 -13.39
C THR A 79 11.34 -7.62 -13.34
N ARG A 80 10.32 -7.05 -13.99
CA ARG A 80 10.10 -5.59 -14.02
C ARG A 80 9.86 -4.99 -12.63
N TRP A 81 9.18 -5.74 -11.77
CA TRP A 81 8.80 -5.34 -10.41
C TRP A 81 9.68 -5.95 -9.33
N ASP A 82 10.77 -6.61 -9.71
CA ASP A 82 11.71 -7.19 -8.77
C ASP A 82 12.42 -6.07 -7.99
N SER A 83 12.25 -6.09 -6.67
CA SER A 83 12.89 -5.15 -5.75
C SER A 83 14.42 -5.21 -5.76
N THR A 84 15.01 -6.30 -6.26
CA THR A 84 16.47 -6.47 -6.37
C THR A 84 17.04 -5.83 -7.64
N GLN A 85 16.22 -5.64 -8.67
CA GLN A 85 16.59 -4.94 -9.92
C GLN A 85 16.51 -3.41 -9.77
N ALA A 86 16.28 -2.90 -8.57
CA ALA A 86 16.12 -1.47 -8.30
C ALA A 86 17.40 -0.64 -8.62
N GLY A 87 18.56 -1.30 -8.78
CA GLY A 87 19.83 -0.68 -9.20
C GLY A 87 20.07 -0.65 -10.72
N THR A 88 19.25 -1.33 -11.53
CA THR A 88 19.33 -1.35 -13.01
C THR A 88 18.21 -0.55 -13.70
N VAL A 89 17.21 -0.11 -12.95
CA VAL A 89 16.19 0.86 -13.40
C VAL A 89 16.59 2.29 -13.02
N ALA A 90 16.13 3.27 -13.80
CA ALA A 90 16.38 4.70 -13.51
C ALA A 90 16.04 5.05 -12.05
N PHE A 91 16.88 5.88 -11.43
CA PHE A 91 16.87 6.25 -10.00
C PHE A 91 15.49 6.68 -9.46
N ASN A 92 14.58 7.13 -10.33
CA ASN A 92 13.23 7.57 -9.98
C ASN A 92 12.22 6.43 -9.73
N GLN A 93 12.54 5.18 -10.08
CA GLN A 93 11.62 4.03 -9.95
C GLN A 93 12.01 3.03 -8.86
N THR A 94 13.26 3.11 -8.37
CA THR A 94 13.81 2.30 -7.27
C THR A 94 12.94 2.36 -6.02
N ALA A 95 12.41 3.55 -5.68
CA ALA A 95 11.60 3.75 -4.49
C ALA A 95 10.27 2.98 -4.54
N MET A 96 9.63 2.87 -5.72
CA MET A 96 8.34 2.18 -5.86
C MET A 96 8.48 0.67 -5.71
N HIS A 97 9.54 0.08 -6.25
CA HIS A 97 9.77 -1.37 -6.18
C HIS A 97 10.12 -1.85 -4.75
N GLN A 98 10.56 -0.95 -3.88
CA GLN A 98 10.93 -1.27 -2.49
C GLN A 98 9.77 -1.12 -1.49
N ILE A 99 8.64 -0.55 -1.92
CA ILE A 99 7.46 -0.36 -1.04
C ILE A 99 6.84 -1.71 -0.64
N LEU A 100 6.73 -2.64 -1.60
CA LEU A 100 6.22 -4.00 -1.37
C LEU A 100 7.39 -4.95 -1.08
N LYS A 101 7.87 -4.96 0.15
CA LYS A 101 9.00 -5.82 0.54
C LYS A 101 8.64 -7.31 0.48
N GLY A 102 9.47 -8.10 -0.22
CA GLY A 102 9.26 -9.53 -0.37
C GLY A 102 7.96 -9.86 -1.10
N TRP A 103 7.55 -8.99 -2.02
CA TRP A 103 6.35 -9.17 -2.82
C TRP A 103 6.42 -10.47 -3.64
N GLN A 104 5.28 -11.14 -3.79
CA GLN A 104 5.10 -12.30 -4.65
C GLN A 104 3.77 -12.20 -5.38
N GLY A 105 3.82 -12.42 -6.69
CA GLY A 105 2.67 -12.38 -7.59
C GLY A 105 2.38 -13.72 -8.22
N ASN A 106 1.10 -14.05 -8.36
CA ASN A 106 0.65 -15.19 -9.13
C ASN A 106 -0.55 -14.84 -10.01
N VAL A 107 -0.61 -15.46 -11.19
CA VAL A 107 -1.70 -15.27 -12.16
C VAL A 107 -2.42 -16.59 -12.36
N THR A 108 -3.63 -16.69 -11.81
CA THR A 108 -4.47 -17.90 -11.96
C THR A 108 -5.55 -17.69 -13.01
N ASP A 109 -5.80 -18.73 -13.79
CA ASP A 109 -6.96 -18.80 -14.68
C ASP A 109 -8.16 -19.24 -13.84
N ILE A 110 -9.15 -18.36 -13.67
CA ILE A 110 -10.39 -18.72 -12.96
C ILE A 110 -11.33 -19.47 -13.89
N ASP A 111 -11.38 -19.05 -15.16
CA ASP A 111 -12.26 -19.64 -16.18
C ASP A 111 -11.67 -19.43 -17.57
N THR A 112 -11.13 -20.50 -18.16
CA THR A 112 -10.51 -20.49 -19.49
C THR A 112 -11.53 -20.25 -20.61
N ALA A 113 -12.79 -20.66 -20.42
CA ALA A 113 -13.84 -20.48 -21.43
C ALA A 113 -14.32 -19.03 -21.51
N LYS A 114 -14.30 -18.32 -20.37
CA LYS A 114 -14.67 -16.89 -20.26
C LYS A 114 -13.48 -15.94 -20.20
N GLN A 115 -12.25 -16.44 -20.35
CA GLN A 115 -11.00 -15.67 -20.26
C GLN A 115 -10.94 -14.79 -18.99
N ARG A 116 -11.31 -15.38 -17.84
CA ARG A 116 -11.27 -14.71 -16.53
C ARG A 116 -9.97 -15.06 -15.84
N TYR A 117 -9.22 -14.03 -15.48
CA TYR A 117 -7.93 -14.14 -14.82
C TYR A 117 -7.99 -13.47 -13.46
N GLN A 118 -7.23 -14.03 -12.53
CA GLN A 118 -7.01 -13.46 -11.22
C GLN A 118 -5.53 -13.24 -11.00
N VAL A 119 -5.22 -12.04 -10.54
CA VAL A 119 -3.88 -11.66 -10.11
C VAL A 119 -3.92 -11.53 -8.60
N VAL A 120 -3.14 -12.38 -7.94
CA VAL A 120 -2.94 -12.32 -6.50
C VAL A 120 -1.56 -11.73 -6.24
N ILE A 121 -1.56 -10.64 -5.50
CA ILE A 121 -0.37 -9.93 -5.09
C ILE A 121 -0.23 -10.02 -3.59
N SER A 122 0.85 -10.63 -3.11
CA SER A 122 1.11 -10.75 -1.69
C SER A 122 2.42 -10.08 -1.32
N TRP A 123 2.48 -9.42 -0.17
CA TRP A 123 3.72 -8.84 0.35
C TRP A 123 3.77 -8.95 1.87
N THR A 124 4.98 -8.84 2.40
CA THR A 124 5.18 -8.84 3.85
C THR A 124 4.93 -7.45 4.41
N ASN A 125 4.12 -7.35 5.46
CA ASN A 125 3.95 -6.10 6.18
C ASN A 125 4.42 -6.28 7.63
N ALA A 126 5.73 -6.21 7.89
CA ALA A 126 6.27 -6.39 9.25
C ALA A 126 5.67 -5.40 10.28
N LYS A 127 5.32 -4.19 9.85
CA LYS A 127 4.66 -3.19 10.68
C LYS A 127 3.22 -3.56 11.04
N ALA A 128 2.64 -4.51 10.31
CA ALA A 128 1.30 -4.98 10.57
C ALA A 128 1.18 -5.93 11.76
N ALA A 129 2.28 -6.59 12.14
CA ALA A 129 2.34 -7.36 13.38
C ALA A 129 2.34 -6.45 14.61
N SER A 130 3.02 -5.29 14.56
CA SER A 130 3.19 -4.40 15.72
C SER A 130 1.93 -3.67 16.19
N TYR A 131 0.82 -3.72 15.44
CA TYR A 131 -0.46 -3.11 15.85
C TYR A 131 -1.48 -4.11 16.41
N ARG A 132 -1.20 -5.42 16.36
CA ARG A 132 -2.13 -6.44 16.83
C ARG A 132 -1.85 -6.77 18.29
N THR A 133 -2.88 -6.67 19.13
CA THR A 133 -2.94 -7.25 20.49
C THR A 133 -3.16 -8.77 20.45
N SER A 134 -2.58 -9.47 19.47
CA SER A 134 -2.70 -10.92 19.31
C SER A 134 -1.33 -11.58 19.28
N THR A 135 -1.16 -12.63 20.08
CA THR A 135 0.01 -13.51 20.17
C THR A 135 0.14 -14.40 18.93
N ASP A 136 0.07 -13.82 17.74
CA ASP A 136 0.23 -14.52 16.48
C ASP A 136 1.39 -13.90 15.70
N THR A 137 2.53 -14.59 15.75
CA THR A 137 3.81 -14.23 15.13
C THR A 137 3.88 -14.62 13.65
N THR A 138 2.80 -15.13 13.04
CA THR A 138 2.79 -15.33 11.60
C THR A 138 2.99 -14.00 10.87
N VAL A 139 3.97 -13.99 9.96
CA VAL A 139 4.26 -12.86 9.07
C VAL A 139 2.92 -12.37 8.52
N THR A 140 2.56 -11.12 8.83
CA THR A 140 1.30 -10.53 8.36
C THR A 140 1.43 -10.27 6.87
N GLN A 141 1.17 -11.31 6.10
CA GLN A 141 1.14 -11.28 4.66
C GLN A 141 -0.15 -10.56 4.25
N GLN A 142 0.00 -9.43 3.60
CA GLN A 142 -1.13 -8.74 3.00
C GLN A 142 -1.27 -9.23 1.57
N SER A 143 -2.50 -9.52 1.17
CA SER A 143 -2.83 -9.90 -0.19
C SER A 143 -3.76 -8.86 -0.83
N PHE A 144 -3.55 -8.63 -2.12
CA PHE A 144 -4.38 -7.84 -3.00
C PHE A 144 -4.76 -8.73 -4.17
N THR A 145 -6.07 -8.91 -4.36
CA THR A 145 -6.61 -9.75 -5.42
C THR A 145 -7.30 -8.87 -6.44
N TYR A 146 -6.90 -9.00 -7.70
CA TYR A 146 -7.47 -8.28 -8.82
C TYR A 146 -8.02 -9.27 -9.86
N ASN A 147 -9.33 -9.23 -10.06
CA ASN A 147 -10.03 -10.10 -11.01
C ASN A 147 -10.38 -9.30 -12.26
N PHE A 148 -10.06 -9.82 -13.43
CA PHE A 148 -10.37 -9.18 -14.70
C PHE A 148 -10.72 -10.21 -15.77
N THR A 149 -11.30 -9.72 -16.86
CA THR A 149 -11.72 -10.54 -17.99
C THR A 149 -11.14 -9.95 -19.27
N LEU A 150 -10.53 -10.78 -20.09
CA LEU A 150 -10.01 -10.35 -21.39
C LEU A 150 -11.05 -10.66 -22.47
N PRO A 151 -11.28 -9.75 -23.43
CA PRO A 151 -12.12 -10.06 -24.58
C PRO A 151 -11.43 -11.09 -25.48
N LYS A 152 -12.25 -11.91 -26.15
CA LYS A 152 -11.77 -12.84 -27.17
C LYS A 152 -11.08 -12.05 -28.29
N CYS A 153 -10.06 -12.65 -28.89
CA CYS A 153 -9.52 -12.06 -30.11
C CYS A 153 -10.57 -12.15 -31.22
N ALA A 154 -10.94 -10.98 -31.73
CA ALA A 154 -11.56 -10.88 -33.03
C ALA A 154 -10.49 -11.32 -34.04
N THR A 155 -10.78 -12.39 -34.76
CA THR A 155 -10.07 -12.82 -35.97
C THR A 155 -10.24 -11.79 -37.08
#